data_AF-A0A3B9A6K6-F1
#
_entry.id   AF-A0A3B9A6K6-F1
#
_cell.length_a   1.000
_cell.length_b   1.000
_cell.length_c   1.000
_cell.angle_alpha   90.00
_cell.angle_beta   90.00
_cell.angle_gamma   90.00
#
_symmetry.space_group_name_H-M   'P 1'
#
loop_
_entity.id
_entity.type
_entity.pdbx_description
1 polymer ?
#
loop_
_entity_poly.entity_id
_entity_poly.type
_entity_poly.pdbx_seq_one_letter_code
_entity_poly.pdbx_strand_id
1 'polypeptide(L)'
;MILLKILLIGWIILIGAILLNGLANWLGLATWYTFLARAAQQGWLSAIRQTPIISHLFLFLIYPLALGGLAWLGLKLSRFW
;
A
#
# COMPACT_ATOMS: atom_id res chain seq x y z
N MET A 1 -1.86 -9.90 25.43
CA MET A 1 -1.50 -10.93 24.43
C MET A 1 -0.92 -10.28 23.18
N ILE A 2 0.41 -10.24 23.02
CA ILE A 2 1.07 -9.46 21.94
C ILE A 2 0.69 -9.92 20.52
N LEU A 3 0.49 -11.22 20.33
CA LEU A 3 0.08 -11.80 19.04
C LEU A 3 -1.28 -11.28 18.56
N LEU A 4 -2.24 -11.11 19.47
CA LEU A 4 -3.55 -10.55 19.12
C LEU A 4 -3.44 -9.09 18.66
N LYS A 5 -2.54 -8.31 19.26
CA LYS A 5 -2.29 -6.91 18.84
C LYS A 5 -1.68 -6.86 17.45
N ILE A 6 -0.69 -7.70 17.16
CA ILE A 6 -0.07 -7.80 15.84
C ILE A 6 -1.12 -8.22 14.79
N LEU A 7 -1.94 -9.22 15.11
CA LEU A 7 -3.00 -9.68 14.22
C LEU A 7 -4.02 -8.57 13.90
N LEU A 8 -4.45 -7.82 14.92
CA LEU A 8 -5.35 -6.68 14.75
C LEU A 8 -4.74 -5.60 13.85
N ILE A 9 -3.49 -5.23 14.10
CA ILE A 9 -2.76 -4.25 13.27
C ILE A 9 -2.64 -4.74 11.83
N GLY A 10 -2.32 -6.02 11.64
CA GLY A 10 -2.27 -6.67 10.33
C GLY A 10 -3.60 -6.56 9.58
N TRP A 11 -4.72 -6.79 10.25
CA TRP A 11 -6.06 -6.61 9.67
C TRP A 11 -6.35 -5.15 9.29
N ILE A 12 -5.98 -4.19 10.14
CA ILE A 12 -6.17 -2.77 9.85
C ILE A 12 -5.37 -2.37 8.60
N ILE A 13 -4.11 -2.79 8.51
CA ILE A 13 -3.26 -2.54 7.35
C ILE A 13 -3.84 -3.22 6.10
N LEU A 14 -4.29 -4.47 6.21
CA LEU A 14 -4.85 -5.23 5.08
C LEU A 14 -6.10 -4.54 4.51
N ILE A 15 -7.06 -4.20 5.38
CA ILE A 15 -8.30 -3.52 4.96
C ILE A 15 -7.96 -2.19 4.30
N GLY A 16 -7.09 -1.39 4.91
CA GLY A 16 -6.70 -0.11 4.32
C GLY A 16 -5.90 -0.26 3.03
N ALA A 17 -5.06 -1.29 2.87
CA ALA A 17 -4.36 -1.59 1.62
C ALA A 17 -5.33 -1.93 0.48
N ILE A 18 -6.40 -2.67 0.77
CA ILE A 18 -7.48 -2.96 -0.20
C ILE A 18 -8.17 -1.67 -0.62
N LEU A 19 -8.54 -0.82 0.35
CA LEU A 19 -9.18 0.48 0.06
C LEU A 19 -8.28 1.40 -0.76
N LEU A 20 -6.99 1.49 -0.42
CA LEU A 20 -6.02 2.30 -1.16
C LEU A 20 -5.80 1.79 -2.59
N ASN A 21 -5.79 0.47 -2.80
CA ASN A 21 -5.72 -0.10 -4.15
C ASN A 21 -6.99 0.20 -4.96
N GLY A 22 -8.16 0.15 -4.32
CA GLY A 22 -9.43 0.56 -4.95
C GLY A 22 -9.42 2.05 -5.33
N LEU A 23 -8.96 2.92 -4.43
CA LEU A 23 -8.82 4.36 -4.67
C LEU A 23 -7.82 4.65 -5.80
N ALA A 24 -6.68 3.97 -5.81
CA ALA A 24 -5.68 4.09 -6.88
C ALA A 24 -6.29 3.74 -8.25
N ASN A 25 -7.05 2.63 -8.32
CA ASN A 25 -7.71 2.22 -9.54
C ASN A 25 -8.76 3.24 -10.00
N TRP A 26 -9.55 3.79 -9.09
CA TRP A 26 -10.53 4.83 -9.40
C TRP A 26 -9.88 6.13 -9.90
N LEU A 27 -8.70 6.47 -9.38
CA LEU A 27 -7.90 7.63 -9.80
C LEU A 27 -7.04 7.36 -11.05
N GLY A 28 -7.11 6.15 -11.65
CA GLY A 28 -6.30 5.76 -12.80
C GLY A 28 -4.80 5.61 -12.50
N LEU A 29 -4.43 5.43 -11.23
CA LEU A 29 -3.06 5.25 -10.78
C LEU A 29 -2.63 3.77 -10.86
N ALA A 30 -1.34 3.54 -11.06
CA ALA A 30 -0.80 2.18 -10.97
C ALA A 30 -0.78 1.70 -9.51
N THR A 31 -1.06 0.42 -9.30
CA THR A 31 -0.91 -0.26 -8.01
C THR A 31 0.38 -1.06 -7.99
N TRP A 32 0.81 -1.50 -6.81
CA TRP A 32 1.98 -2.38 -6.71
C TRP A 32 1.81 -3.66 -7.53
N TYR A 33 0.58 -4.18 -7.62
CA TYR A 33 0.28 -5.35 -8.43
C TYR A 33 0.54 -5.10 -9.93
N THR A 34 0.01 -4.00 -10.48
CA THR A 34 0.19 -3.69 -11.90
C THR A 34 1.61 -3.28 -12.23
N PHE A 35 2.27 -2.54 -11.34
CA PHE A 35 3.67 -2.15 -11.50
C PHE A 35 4.61 -3.37 -11.49
N LEU A 36 4.48 -4.27 -10.51
CA LEU A 36 5.31 -5.48 -10.42
C LEU A 36 5.01 -6.46 -11.56
N ALA A 37 3.76 -6.59 -12.00
CA ALA A 37 3.42 -7.41 -13.16
C ALA A 37 4.13 -6.91 -14.42
N ARG A 38 4.15 -5.59 -14.66
CA ARG A 38 4.90 -5.00 -15.79
C ARG A 38 6.40 -5.20 -15.64
N ALA A 39 6.94 -5.04 -14.44
CA ALA A 39 8.36 -5.27 -14.17
C ALA A 39 8.76 -6.73 -14.43
N ALA A 40 7.90 -7.69 -14.05
CA ALA A 40 8.13 -9.11 -14.29
C ALA A 40 8.05 -9.48 -15.78
N GLN A 41 7.14 -8.87 -16.55
CA GLN A 41 6.92 -9.20 -17.96
C GLN A 41 7.87 -8.48 -18.92
N GLN A 42 8.21 -7.23 -18.64
CA GLN A 42 8.90 -6.34 -19.58
C GLN A 42 10.21 -5.77 -19.02
N GLY A 43 10.56 -6.12 -17.78
CA GLY A 43 11.72 -5.61 -17.07
C GLY A 43 11.48 -4.30 -16.32
N TRP A 44 12.33 -4.05 -15.31
CA TRP A 44 12.23 -2.89 -14.41
C TRP A 44 12.30 -1.53 -15.13
N LEU A 45 13.21 -1.39 -16.09
CA LEU A 45 13.37 -0.16 -16.89
C LEU A 45 12.08 0.18 -17.66
N SER A 46 11.43 -0.82 -18.23
CA SER A 46 10.17 -0.66 -18.95
C SER A 46 9.04 -0.27 -18.01
N ALA A 47 8.93 -0.94 -16.86
CA ALA A 47 7.90 -0.66 -15.86
C ALA A 47 7.98 0.78 -15.32
N ILE A 48 9.20 1.29 -15.07
CA ILE A 48 9.41 2.67 -14.64
C ILE A 48 9.04 3.65 -15.75
N ARG A 49 9.50 3.43 -16.98
CA ARG A 49 9.21 4.37 -18.09
C ARG A 49 7.74 4.43 -18.49
N GLN A 50 7.02 3.31 -18.38
CA GLN A 50 5.60 3.23 -18.75
C GLN A 50 4.64 3.57 -17.60
N THR A 51 5.15 3.85 -16.40
CA THR A 51 4.32 4.21 -15.26
C THR A 51 4.28 5.73 -15.12
N PRO A 52 3.10 6.37 -15.00
CA PRO A 52 3.03 7.81 -14.81
C PRO A 52 3.82 8.29 -13.60
N ILE A 53 4.38 9.49 -13.64
CA ILE A 53 5.15 10.08 -12.51
C ILE A 53 4.29 10.17 -11.24
N ILE A 54 3.00 10.48 -11.39
CA ILE A 54 2.03 10.56 -10.27
C ILE A 54 1.85 9.18 -9.63
N SER A 55 1.84 8.12 -10.43
CA SER A 55 1.77 6.75 -9.93
C SER A 55 3.05 6.35 -9.18
N HIS A 56 4.22 6.84 -9.59
CA HIS A 56 5.45 6.64 -8.80
C HIS A 56 5.37 7.35 -7.45
N LEU A 57 4.94 8.60 -7.43
CA LEU A 57 4.73 9.34 -6.19
C LEU A 57 3.74 8.60 -5.27
N PHE A 58 2.67 8.06 -5.85
CA PHE A 58 1.71 7.25 -5.13
C PHE A 58 2.35 5.98 -4.55
N LEU A 59 3.03 5.17 -5.36
CA LEU A 59 3.57 3.87 -4.96
C LEU A 59 4.70 3.97 -3.93
N PHE A 60 5.59 4.96 -4.09
CA PHE A 60 6.82 5.05 -3.30
C PHE A 60 6.74 6.03 -2.14
N LEU A 61 5.78 6.96 -2.14
CA LEU A 61 5.62 7.93 -1.06
C LEU A 61 4.25 7.83 -0.38
N ILE A 62 3.16 8.03 -1.13
CA ILE A 62 1.82 8.12 -0.54
C ILE A 62 1.39 6.77 0.05
N TYR A 63 1.60 5.67 -0.67
CA TYR A 63 1.16 4.34 -0.27
C TYR A 63 1.88 3.85 1.00
N PRO A 64 3.23 3.91 1.11
CA PRO A 64 3.92 3.55 2.35
C PRO A 64 3.55 4.45 3.53
N LEU A 65 3.38 5.77 3.31
CA LEU A 65 2.94 6.68 4.36
C LEU A 65 1.53 6.36 4.85
N ALA A 66 0.60 6.03 3.95
CA ALA A 66 -0.76 5.67 4.30
C ALA A 66 -0.80 4.34 5.09
N LEU A 67 -0.04 3.32 4.67
CA LEU A 67 0.09 2.07 5.42
C LEU A 67 0.76 2.27 6.79
N GLY A 68 1.78 3.13 6.86
CA GLY A 68 2.41 3.52 8.12
C GLY A 68 1.43 4.22 9.06
N GLY A 69 0.57 5.10 8.52
CA GLY A 69 -0.52 5.74 9.27
C GLY A 69 -1.53 4.73 9.83
N LEU A 70 -1.89 3.70 9.07
CA LEU A 70 -2.75 2.60 9.51
C LEU A 70 -2.09 1.75 10.61
N ALA A 71 -0.79 1.47 10.47
CA ALA A 71 -0.02 0.78 11.50
C ALA A 71 0.01 1.58 12.81
N TRP A 72 0.28 2.89 12.72
CA TRP A 72 0.24 3.80 13.87
C TRP A 72 -1.15 3.85 14.52
N LEU A 73 -2.22 3.90 13.70
CA LEU A 73 -3.59 3.84 14.18
C LEU A 73 -3.84 2.55 14.97
N GLY A 74 -3.46 1.40 14.41
CA GLY A 74 -3.60 0.11 15.09
C GLY A 74 -2.81 0.01 16.40
N LEU A 75 -1.59 0.57 16.45
CA LEU A 75 -0.80 0.70 17.68
C LEU A 75 -1.52 1.58 18.72
N LYS A 76 -2.11 2.69 18.29
CA LYS A 76 -2.86 3.60 19.17
C LYS A 76 -4.13 2.95 19.72
N LEU A 77 -4.90 2.22 18.90
CA LEU A 77 -6.09 1.48 19.35
C LEU A 77 -5.74 0.34 20.31
N SER A 78 -4.66 -0.39 20.03
CA SER A 78 -4.21 -1.52 20.86
C SER A 78 -3.49 -1.09 22.15
N ARG A 79 -3.37 0.21 22.43
CA ARG A 79 -2.79 0.75 23.67
C ARG A 79 -3.68 0.51 24.90
N PHE A 80 -4.99 0.36 24.70
CA PHE A 80 -5.98 0.18 25.78
C PHE A 80 -6.23 -1.30 26.15
N TRP A 81 -5.51 -2.22 25.52
CA TRP A 81 -5.61 -3.67 25.70
C TRP A 81 -4.29 -4.26 26.22
#